data_AF-A0A0F2RXB2-F1
#
_entry.id   AF-A0A0F2RXB2-F1
#
_cell.length_a   1.000
_cell.length_b   1.000
_cell.length_c   1.000
_cell.angle_alpha   90.00
_cell.angle_beta   90.00
_cell.angle_gamma   90.00
#
_symmetry.space_group_name_H-M   'P 1'
#
loop_
_entity.id
_entity.type
_entity.pdbx_description
1 polymer ?
#
loop_
_entity_poly.entity_id
_entity_poly.type
_entity_poly.pdbx_seq_one_letter_code
_entity_poly.pdbx_strand_id
1 'polypeptide(L)'
;MTTAAANRPSLFRTSLRFVALGLLLATITGVALTQRGPEPTSAPLMAHQPVVFPDGHLLYVQRYEVTISEWSICVAQGACSLQVRARPGHDPAVTPATGLSYPDVQEYIAWINKVPGNSYRLPTIEEWTVMAASVLPKTTDPVFTDPSLTWASTYLTKGTAPRALKPQGSFSTSPEGIADLDGSVWEWTQDCYSGVSEVVDLDRCPAFFVGGEHVAAMSYLVRDPARGGCAVGSPPAHLGMRVVTDRPL
;
A
#
# COMPACT_ATOMS: atom_id res chain seq x y z
N MET A 1 68.82 -62.88 28.03
CA MET A 1 67.95 -61.90 28.71
C MET A 1 67.95 -60.63 27.88
N THR A 2 66.75 -60.18 27.55
CA THR A 2 66.35 -59.12 26.62
C THR A 2 66.61 -57.72 27.14
N THR A 3 66.98 -56.78 26.26
CA THR A 3 66.72 -55.35 26.46
C THR A 3 66.02 -54.78 25.22
N ALA A 4 64.88 -54.14 25.50
CA ALA A 4 63.90 -53.65 24.55
C ALA A 4 64.19 -52.20 24.12
N ALA A 5 63.92 -51.90 22.85
CA ALA A 5 63.91 -50.54 22.31
C ALA A 5 62.56 -49.85 22.61
N ALA A 6 62.63 -48.63 23.14
CA ALA A 6 61.47 -47.79 23.44
C ALA A 6 61.05 -46.94 22.22
N ASN A 7 59.75 -46.97 21.90
CA ASN A 7 59.11 -46.21 20.83
C ASN A 7 58.34 -45.01 21.44
N ARG A 8 58.50 -43.79 20.92
CA ARG A 8 57.77 -42.58 21.36
C ARG A 8 56.57 -42.29 20.45
N PRO A 9 55.36 -41.98 20.97
CA PRO A 9 54.22 -41.64 20.14
C PRO A 9 54.14 -40.14 19.81
N SER A 10 53.55 -39.83 18.65
CA SER A 10 53.46 -38.51 18.03
C SER A 10 52.37 -37.62 18.63
N LEU A 11 52.71 -36.40 19.06
CA LEU A 11 51.80 -35.43 19.69
C LEU A 11 51.22 -34.35 18.74
N PHE A 12 51.46 -34.44 17.42
CA PHE A 12 51.22 -33.31 16.51
C PHE A 12 49.88 -33.29 15.76
N ARG A 13 49.01 -34.31 15.88
CA ARG A 13 47.78 -34.40 15.07
C ARG A 13 46.53 -33.78 15.69
N THR A 14 46.52 -33.49 16.99
CA THR A 14 45.32 -33.02 17.69
C THR A 14 45.14 -31.50 17.61
N SER A 15 46.22 -30.72 17.53
CA SER A 15 46.17 -29.25 17.57
C SER A 15 45.54 -28.61 16.31
N LEU A 16 45.81 -29.16 15.13
CA LEU A 16 45.31 -28.59 13.86
C LEU A 16 43.78 -28.65 13.71
N ARG A 17 43.14 -29.68 14.30
CA ARG A 17 41.68 -29.87 14.19
C ARG A 17 40.90 -28.84 14.99
N PHE A 18 41.40 -28.43 16.16
CA PHE A 18 40.74 -27.43 16.98
C PHE A 18 40.87 -26.01 16.41
N VAL A 19 42.02 -25.68 15.81
CA VAL A 19 42.23 -24.39 15.12
C VAL A 19 41.34 -24.27 13.88
N ALA A 20 41.24 -25.33 13.07
CA ALA A 20 40.37 -25.35 11.90
C ALA A 20 38.88 -25.24 12.26
N LEU A 21 38.45 -25.90 13.35
CA LEU A 21 37.06 -25.83 13.82
C LEU A 21 36.71 -24.44 14.38
N GLY A 22 37.65 -23.80 15.09
CA GLY A 22 37.48 -22.42 15.60
C GLY A 22 37.38 -21.38 14.47
N LEU A 23 38.18 -21.53 13.41
CA LEU A 23 38.11 -20.66 12.23
C LEU A 23 36.81 -20.84 11.44
N LEU A 24 36.32 -22.08 11.29
CA LEU A 24 35.03 -22.37 10.66
C LEU A 24 33.85 -21.81 11.46
N LEU A 25 33.87 -21.89 12.79
CA LEU A 25 32.81 -21.29 13.61
C LEU A 25 32.80 -19.76 13.51
N ALA A 26 33.98 -19.12 13.48
CA ALA A 26 34.11 -17.67 13.39
C ALA A 26 33.69 -17.12 12.01
N THR A 27 33.91 -17.87 10.93
CA THR A 27 33.42 -17.48 9.59
C THR A 27 31.92 -17.68 9.45
N ILE A 28 31.35 -18.78 10.00
CA ILE A 28 29.90 -19.01 9.97
C ILE A 28 29.15 -17.93 10.77
N THR A 29 29.65 -17.55 11.95
CA THR A 29 29.02 -16.47 12.75
C THR A 29 29.23 -15.08 12.12
N GLY A 30 30.40 -14.80 11.54
CA GLY A 30 30.67 -13.55 10.82
C GLY A 30 29.81 -13.37 9.55
N VAL A 31 29.58 -14.44 8.79
CA VAL A 31 28.69 -14.42 7.61
C VAL A 31 27.23 -14.30 8.01
N ALA A 32 26.80 -14.95 9.11
CA ALA A 32 25.43 -14.82 9.62
C ALA A 32 25.12 -13.41 10.16
N LEU A 33 26.09 -12.71 10.73
CA LEU A 33 25.93 -11.35 11.28
C LEU A 33 26.00 -10.25 10.22
N THR A 34 26.58 -10.52 9.05
CA THR A 34 26.74 -9.52 7.97
C THR A 34 25.60 -9.52 6.95
N GLN A 35 24.71 -10.53 6.97
CA GLN A 35 23.55 -10.58 6.09
C GLN A 35 22.31 -9.85 6.62
N ARG A 36 22.31 -9.41 7.89
CA ARG A 36 21.25 -8.55 8.41
C ARG A 36 21.60 -7.09 8.12
N GLY A 37 21.43 -6.70 6.86
CA GLY A 37 21.19 -5.29 6.54
C GLY A 37 19.97 -4.78 7.34
N PRO A 38 19.82 -3.46 7.53
CA PRO A 38 18.65 -2.92 8.20
C PRO A 38 17.40 -3.48 7.50
N GLU A 39 16.57 -4.21 8.25
CA GLU A 39 15.25 -4.62 7.75
C GLU A 39 14.57 -3.32 7.27
N PRO A 40 14.26 -3.18 5.97
CA PRO A 40 13.45 -2.05 5.56
C PRO A 40 12.17 -2.19 6.36
N THR A 41 11.84 -1.17 7.15
CA THR A 41 10.63 -1.11 7.97
C THR A 41 9.44 -1.42 7.08
N SER A 42 9.02 -2.68 7.08
CA SER A 42 8.02 -3.24 6.18
C SER A 42 6.60 -2.85 6.60
N ALA A 43 6.48 -2.31 7.82
CA ALA A 43 5.24 -1.79 8.34
C ALA A 43 4.95 -0.41 7.74
N PRO A 44 3.76 -0.22 7.15
CA PRO A 44 3.32 1.07 6.64
C PRO A 44 3.23 2.09 7.79
N LEU A 45 3.56 3.35 7.51
CA LEU A 45 3.36 4.42 8.48
C LEU A 45 1.87 4.67 8.69
N MET A 46 1.39 4.46 9.92
CA MET A 46 -0.02 4.63 10.26
C MET A 46 -0.35 6.05 10.73
N ALA A 47 -1.61 6.42 10.57
CA ALA A 47 -2.20 7.60 11.19
C ALA A 47 -2.07 7.51 12.72
N HIS A 48 -1.96 8.67 13.37
CA HIS A 48 -1.66 8.73 14.81
C HIS A 48 -2.87 8.44 15.70
N GLN A 49 -4.08 8.52 15.16
CA GLN A 49 -5.31 8.10 15.81
C GLN A 49 -6.13 7.21 14.86
N PRO A 50 -6.86 6.21 15.37
CA PRO A 50 -7.81 5.47 14.57
C PRO A 50 -9.03 6.32 14.25
N VAL A 51 -9.69 6.04 13.13
CA VAL A 51 -11.03 6.56 12.83
C VAL A 51 -12.02 5.79 13.71
N VAL A 52 -12.91 6.53 14.38
CA VAL A 52 -13.91 5.95 15.30
C VAL A 52 -15.29 6.00 14.65
N PHE A 53 -15.89 4.83 14.45
CA PHE A 53 -17.24 4.71 13.88
C PHE A 53 -18.32 4.80 14.97
N PRO A 54 -19.57 5.15 14.62
CA PRO A 54 -20.66 5.32 15.59
C PRO A 54 -20.98 4.08 16.43
N ASP A 55 -20.71 2.88 15.90
CA ASP A 55 -20.88 1.60 16.57
C ASP A 55 -19.70 1.22 17.48
N GLY A 56 -18.67 2.05 17.54
CA GLY A 56 -17.45 1.84 18.33
C GLY A 56 -16.35 1.08 17.59
N HIS A 57 -16.54 0.72 16.32
CA HIS A 57 -15.48 0.13 15.50
C HIS A 57 -14.35 1.14 15.30
N LEU A 58 -13.11 0.66 15.44
CA LEU A 58 -11.88 1.41 15.21
C LEU A 58 -11.23 0.96 13.91
N LEU A 59 -10.91 1.91 13.05
CA LEU A 59 -10.18 1.67 11.81
C LEU A 59 -8.81 2.35 11.89
N TYR A 60 -7.75 1.56 11.78
CA TYR A 60 -6.38 2.06 11.71
C TYR A 60 -5.99 2.23 10.24
N VAL A 61 -5.64 3.45 9.86
CA VAL A 61 -5.45 3.85 8.46
C VAL A 61 -4.00 4.20 8.20
N GLN A 62 -3.42 3.74 7.09
CA GLN A 62 -2.11 4.19 6.65
C GLN A 62 -2.12 5.70 6.40
N ARG A 63 -1.11 6.42 6.90
CA ARG A 63 -1.06 7.89 6.91
C ARG A 63 -1.05 8.50 5.50
N TYR A 64 -0.31 7.88 4.58
CA TYR A 64 -0.16 8.28 3.18
C TYR A 64 -0.59 7.14 2.25
N GLU A 65 -0.82 7.42 0.97
CA GLU A 65 -0.93 6.35 -0.03
C GLU A 65 0.36 5.53 -0.08
N VAL A 66 0.24 4.27 -0.51
CA VAL A 66 1.40 3.41 -0.74
C VAL A 66 2.33 4.08 -1.75
N THR A 67 3.59 4.25 -1.37
CA THR A 67 4.63 4.90 -2.17
C THR A 67 5.27 3.96 -3.18
N ILE A 68 5.96 4.53 -4.17
CA ILE A 68 6.75 3.75 -5.14
C ILE A 68 7.81 2.92 -4.43
N SER A 69 8.47 3.45 -3.40
CA SER A 69 9.46 2.70 -2.62
C SER A 69 8.83 1.54 -1.86
N GLU A 70 7.71 1.72 -1.18
CA GLU A 70 6.99 0.62 -0.51
C GLU A 70 6.55 -0.46 -1.51
N TRP A 71 5.98 -0.04 -2.65
CA TRP A 71 5.60 -0.93 -3.74
C TRP A 71 6.80 -1.72 -4.28
N SER A 72 7.94 -1.06 -4.44
CA SER A 72 9.16 -1.68 -5.00
C SER A 72 9.69 -2.83 -4.15
N ILE A 73 9.41 -2.86 -2.84
CA ILE A 73 9.78 -3.97 -1.95
C ILE A 73 8.97 -5.22 -2.33
N CYS A 74 7.66 -5.09 -2.52
CA CYS A 74 6.80 -6.19 -2.97
C CYS A 74 7.29 -6.77 -4.30
N VAL A 75 7.68 -5.89 -5.22
CA VAL A 75 8.23 -6.23 -6.52
C VAL A 75 9.58 -6.92 -6.41
N ALA A 76 10.50 -6.41 -5.58
CA ALA A 76 11.83 -6.98 -5.38
C ALA A 76 11.77 -8.39 -4.75
N GLN A 77 10.71 -8.68 -3.99
CA GLN A 77 10.43 -10.00 -3.42
C GLN A 77 9.66 -10.92 -4.39
N GLY A 78 9.40 -10.48 -5.63
CA GLY A 78 8.71 -11.25 -6.66
C GLY A 78 7.22 -11.49 -6.38
N ALA A 79 6.61 -10.70 -5.50
CA ALA A 79 5.20 -10.85 -5.14
C ALA A 79 4.26 -9.91 -5.92
N CYS A 80 4.75 -8.74 -6.34
CA CYS A 80 4.04 -7.82 -7.22
C CYS A 80 4.64 -7.85 -8.63
N SER A 81 3.77 -7.98 -9.64
CA SER A 81 4.13 -8.13 -11.05
C SER A 81 4.43 -6.79 -11.74
N LEU A 82 3.75 -5.72 -11.33
CA LEU A 82 3.87 -4.40 -11.94
C LEU A 82 5.08 -3.63 -11.40
N GLN A 83 5.94 -3.19 -12.30
CA GLN A 83 7.06 -2.29 -11.98
C GLN A 83 6.60 -0.83 -12.07
N VAL A 84 6.56 -0.13 -10.93
CA VAL A 84 6.27 1.31 -10.87
C VAL A 84 7.57 2.08 -10.70
N ARG A 85 7.76 3.17 -11.45
CA ARG A 85 8.99 3.98 -11.42
C ARG A 85 8.63 5.45 -11.24
N ALA A 86 9.39 6.13 -10.39
CA ALA A 86 9.29 7.57 -10.26
C ALA A 86 9.72 8.26 -11.57
N ARG A 87 9.06 9.37 -11.90
CA ARG A 87 9.49 10.23 -13.01
C ARG A 87 10.82 10.90 -12.66
N PRO A 88 11.64 11.31 -13.64
CA PRO A 88 12.85 12.09 -13.36
C PRO A 88 12.55 13.29 -12.45
N GLY A 89 13.39 13.48 -11.44
CA GLY A 89 13.25 14.56 -10.45
C GLY A 89 12.20 14.32 -9.36
N HIS A 90 11.55 13.15 -9.30
CA HIS A 90 10.66 12.77 -8.21
C HIS A 90 11.31 11.70 -7.35
N ASP A 91 11.20 11.83 -6.03
CA ASP A 91 11.72 10.85 -5.07
C ASP A 91 10.69 9.71 -4.88
N PRO A 92 11.04 8.45 -5.21
CA PRO A 92 10.14 7.31 -5.04
C PRO A 92 9.72 7.06 -3.58
N ALA A 93 10.49 7.52 -2.59
CA ALA A 93 10.19 7.34 -1.17
C ALA A 93 9.00 8.16 -0.67
N VAL A 94 8.65 9.22 -1.40
CA VAL A 94 7.52 10.11 -1.06
C VAL A 94 6.54 10.24 -2.22
N THR A 95 6.76 9.57 -3.34
CA THR A 95 5.83 9.60 -4.48
C THR A 95 4.85 8.44 -4.35
N PRO A 96 3.53 8.69 -4.39
CA PRO A 96 2.54 7.60 -4.42
C PRO A 96 2.74 6.66 -5.61
N ALA A 97 2.58 5.36 -5.38
CA ALA A 97 2.52 4.36 -6.42
C ALA A 97 1.17 4.45 -7.13
N THR A 98 1.20 4.86 -8.40
CA THR A 98 -0.01 5.05 -9.19
C THR A 98 0.05 4.28 -10.51
N GLY A 99 -1.10 4.24 -11.21
CA GLY A 99 -1.25 3.38 -12.39
C GLY A 99 -1.52 1.93 -12.00
N LEU A 100 -2.12 1.71 -10.83
CA LEU A 100 -2.42 0.39 -10.29
C LEU A 100 -3.83 -0.03 -10.71
N SER A 101 -3.98 -1.25 -11.20
CA SER A 101 -5.28 -1.89 -11.39
C SER A 101 -5.70 -2.62 -10.12
N TYR A 102 -6.97 -3.02 -10.03
CA TYR A 102 -7.46 -3.75 -8.87
C TYR A 102 -6.68 -5.07 -8.62
N PRO A 103 -6.38 -5.91 -9.64
CA PRO A 103 -5.52 -7.08 -9.44
C PRO A 103 -4.12 -6.74 -8.92
N ASP A 104 -3.51 -5.63 -9.39
CA ASP A 104 -2.19 -5.22 -8.90
C ASP A 104 -2.26 -4.92 -7.40
N VAL A 105 -3.25 -4.14 -6.94
CA VAL A 105 -3.36 -3.83 -5.51
C VAL A 105 -3.63 -5.07 -4.67
N GLN A 106 -4.35 -6.06 -5.20
CA GLN A 106 -4.55 -7.35 -4.51
C GLN A 106 -3.24 -8.16 -4.37
N GLU A 107 -2.31 -8.09 -5.33
CA GLU A 107 -0.97 -8.69 -5.17
C GLU A 107 -0.23 -8.06 -3.98
N TYR A 108 -0.31 -6.74 -3.82
CA TYR A 108 0.30 -6.02 -2.71
C TYR A 108 -0.35 -6.38 -1.36
N ILE A 109 -1.69 -6.42 -1.30
CA ILE A 109 -2.43 -6.85 -0.10
C ILE A 109 -2.07 -8.29 0.27
N ALA A 110 -1.99 -9.20 -0.70
CA ALA A 110 -1.58 -10.58 -0.43
C ALA A 110 -0.13 -10.66 0.09
N TRP A 111 0.77 -9.83 -0.45
CA TRP A 111 2.17 -9.77 -0.04
C TRP A 111 2.36 -9.22 1.38
N ILE A 112 1.78 -8.06 1.69
CA ILE A 112 1.98 -7.39 2.98
C ILE A 112 1.44 -8.22 4.16
N ASN A 113 0.45 -9.07 3.90
CA ASN A 113 -0.12 -10.01 4.87
C ASN A 113 0.63 -11.34 4.99
N LYS A 114 1.71 -11.57 4.24
CA LYS A 114 2.61 -12.73 4.48
C LYS A 114 3.35 -12.61 5.80
N VAL A 115 3.51 -11.38 6.32
CA VAL A 115 4.12 -11.12 7.62
C VAL A 115 3.13 -11.55 8.71
N PRO A 116 3.51 -12.47 9.61
CA PRO A 116 2.63 -12.93 10.69
C PRO A 116 2.14 -11.76 11.55
N GLY A 117 0.83 -11.74 11.84
CA GLY A 117 0.20 -10.70 12.65
C GLY A 117 -0.47 -9.58 11.84
N ASN A 118 -0.04 -9.38 10.59
CA ASN A 118 -0.65 -8.39 9.70
C ASN A 118 -2.06 -8.81 9.28
N SER A 119 -2.95 -7.82 9.15
CA SER A 119 -4.33 -7.98 8.68
C SER A 119 -4.77 -6.75 7.87
N TYR A 120 -3.93 -6.34 6.91
CA TYR A 120 -4.19 -5.21 6.05
C TYR A 120 -5.19 -5.54 4.95
N ARG A 121 -6.03 -4.58 4.61
CA ARG A 121 -6.99 -4.65 3.49
C ARG A 121 -7.15 -3.28 2.85
N LEU A 122 -7.86 -3.24 1.73
CA LEU A 122 -8.40 -1.97 1.23
C LEU A 122 -9.56 -1.51 2.16
N PRO A 123 -9.78 -0.20 2.30
CA PRO A 123 -10.97 0.29 2.99
C PRO A 123 -12.24 -0.10 2.23
N THR A 124 -13.37 -0.17 2.94
CA THR A 124 -14.68 -0.11 2.28
C THR A 124 -14.93 1.30 1.75
N ILE A 125 -15.90 1.46 0.84
CA ILE A 125 -16.30 2.79 0.37
C ILE A 125 -16.93 3.63 1.49
N GLU A 126 -17.64 2.98 2.42
CA GLU A 126 -18.17 3.63 3.61
C GLU A 126 -17.03 4.13 4.51
N GLU A 127 -16.05 3.28 4.79
CA GLU A 127 -14.89 3.63 5.59
C GLU A 127 -14.08 4.76 4.96
N TRP A 128 -13.85 4.68 3.65
CA TRP A 128 -13.15 5.71 2.90
C TRP A 128 -13.88 7.06 2.98
N THR A 129 -15.20 7.04 2.85
CA THR A 129 -16.05 8.24 2.93
C THR A 129 -15.96 8.88 4.31
N VAL A 130 -16.02 8.08 5.38
CA VAL A 130 -15.94 8.57 6.76
C VAL A 130 -14.57 9.20 7.03
N MET A 131 -13.47 8.52 6.67
CA MET A 131 -12.13 9.03 6.95
C MET A 131 -11.76 10.28 6.14
N ALA A 132 -12.37 10.48 4.97
CA ALA A 132 -12.15 11.64 4.10
C ALA A 132 -13.05 12.84 4.40
N ALA A 133 -14.15 12.65 5.14
CA ALA A 133 -15.21 13.65 5.31
C ALA A 133 -14.74 15.01 5.85
N SER A 134 -13.70 15.02 6.70
CA SER A 134 -13.20 16.25 7.33
C SER A 134 -12.35 17.14 6.40
N VAL A 135 -11.80 16.56 5.33
CA VAL A 135 -10.88 17.24 4.40
C VAL A 135 -11.44 17.41 3.01
N LEU A 136 -12.44 16.62 2.62
CA LEU A 136 -13.10 16.80 1.33
C LEU A 136 -13.86 18.13 1.26
N PRO A 137 -13.86 18.81 0.10
CA PRO A 137 -14.68 20.00 -0.09
C PRO A 137 -16.14 19.69 0.22
N LYS A 138 -16.79 20.57 0.98
CA LYS A 138 -18.23 20.47 1.21
C LYS A 138 -18.94 20.48 -0.14
N THR A 139 -19.89 19.56 -0.32
CA THR A 139 -20.76 19.55 -1.49
C THR A 139 -21.43 20.91 -1.63
N THR A 140 -21.06 21.65 -2.67
CA THR A 140 -21.71 22.91 -3.02
C THR A 140 -23.14 22.63 -3.45
N ASP A 141 -24.08 23.50 -3.08
CA ASP A 141 -25.46 23.40 -3.55
C ASP A 141 -25.48 23.30 -5.08
N PRO A 142 -26.33 22.43 -5.66
CA PRO A 142 -26.39 22.28 -7.10
C PRO A 142 -26.82 23.60 -7.74
N VAL A 143 -26.07 24.04 -8.75
CA VAL A 143 -26.34 25.27 -9.52
C VAL A 143 -27.72 25.21 -10.17
N PHE A 144 -28.16 23.99 -10.51
CA PHE A 144 -29.48 23.71 -11.05
C PHE A 144 -30.34 22.99 -10.01
N THR A 145 -31.59 23.42 -9.86
CA THR A 145 -32.58 22.78 -9.00
C THR A 145 -33.30 21.61 -9.69
N ASP A 146 -33.13 21.46 -11.01
CA ASP A 146 -33.64 20.31 -11.77
C ASP A 146 -32.77 19.07 -11.47
N PRO A 147 -33.36 17.98 -10.93
CA PRO A 147 -32.62 16.75 -10.62
C PRO A 147 -31.87 16.17 -11.83
N SER A 148 -32.40 16.34 -13.05
CA SER A 148 -31.78 15.86 -14.29
C SER A 148 -30.54 16.64 -14.73
N LEU A 149 -30.29 17.80 -14.12
CA LEU A 149 -29.14 18.68 -14.39
C LEU A 149 -28.15 18.73 -13.22
N THR A 150 -28.37 17.94 -12.17
CA THR A 150 -27.45 17.83 -11.03
C THR A 150 -26.03 17.45 -11.48
N TRP A 151 -25.92 16.57 -12.49
CA TRP A 151 -24.63 16.19 -13.06
C TRP A 151 -23.87 17.39 -13.68
N ALA A 152 -24.57 18.35 -14.30
CA ALA A 152 -23.98 19.53 -14.92
C ALA A 152 -23.45 20.53 -13.88
N SER A 153 -24.11 20.60 -12.71
CA SER A 153 -23.63 21.41 -11.57
C SER A 153 -22.22 21.00 -11.13
N THR A 154 -21.90 19.71 -11.24
CA THR A 154 -20.58 19.15 -10.87
C THR A 154 -19.46 19.65 -11.78
N TYR A 155 -19.74 19.90 -13.07
CA TYR A 155 -18.77 20.46 -14.03
C TYR A 155 -18.58 21.97 -13.88
N LEU A 156 -19.59 22.69 -13.38
CA LEU A 156 -19.58 24.15 -13.31
C LEU A 156 -19.04 24.70 -11.97
N THR A 157 -19.07 23.90 -10.90
CA THR A 157 -18.75 24.36 -9.54
C THR A 157 -17.41 23.88 -9.01
N LYS A 158 -16.84 22.81 -9.57
CA LYS A 158 -15.59 22.25 -9.07
C LYS A 158 -14.39 22.91 -9.77
N GLY A 159 -13.58 23.62 -8.99
CA GLY A 159 -12.22 23.97 -9.41
C GLY A 159 -11.46 22.67 -9.69
N THR A 160 -10.77 22.58 -10.81
CA THR A 160 -10.07 21.34 -11.18
C THR A 160 -8.90 21.15 -10.23
N ALA A 161 -8.95 20.15 -9.35
CA ALA A 161 -7.80 19.78 -8.54
C ALA A 161 -6.58 19.58 -9.48
N PRO A 162 -5.35 19.99 -9.08
CA PRO A 162 -4.19 19.84 -9.93
C PRO A 162 -4.02 18.37 -10.34
N ARG A 163 -4.15 18.07 -11.64
CA ARG A 163 -4.01 16.70 -12.16
C ARG A 163 -2.58 16.15 -12.03
N ALA A 164 -1.62 16.99 -11.69
CA ALA A 164 -0.23 16.55 -11.52
C ALA A 164 -0.12 15.75 -10.22
N LEU A 165 0.45 14.55 -10.32
CA LEU A 165 0.83 13.77 -9.16
C LEU A 165 1.75 14.60 -8.26
N LYS A 166 1.50 14.56 -6.96
CA LYS A 166 2.30 15.26 -5.94
C LYS A 166 2.97 14.24 -5.00
N PRO A 167 4.07 14.63 -4.34
CA PRO A 167 4.58 13.87 -3.21
C PRO A 167 3.53 13.78 -2.09
N GLN A 168 3.58 12.72 -1.30
CA GLN A 168 2.76 12.55 -0.11
C GLN A 168 2.91 13.75 0.85
N GLY A 169 1.83 14.08 1.55
CA GLY A 169 1.71 15.23 2.45
C GLY A 169 1.59 16.57 1.72
N SER A 170 1.19 16.59 0.45
CA SER A 170 1.03 17.83 -0.31
C SER A 170 -0.35 18.47 -0.16
N PHE A 171 -1.32 17.74 0.38
CA PHE A 171 -2.69 18.21 0.56
C PHE A 171 -3.12 18.17 2.02
N SER A 172 -4.42 18.23 2.27
CA SER A 172 -4.97 18.36 3.61
C SER A 172 -4.66 17.13 4.47
N THR A 173 -4.68 17.32 5.78
CA THR A 173 -4.52 16.24 6.77
C THR A 173 -5.72 16.27 7.71
N SER A 174 -6.37 15.11 7.87
CA SER A 174 -7.51 14.93 8.79
C SER A 174 -7.07 15.04 10.27
N PRO A 175 -8.01 15.23 11.21
CA PRO A 175 -7.73 15.21 12.65
C PRO A 175 -7.02 13.91 13.11
N GLU A 176 -7.35 12.78 12.49
CA GLU A 176 -6.76 11.46 12.77
C GLU A 176 -5.33 11.35 12.21
N GLY A 177 -4.93 12.30 11.36
CA GLY A 177 -3.60 12.42 10.76
C GLY A 177 -3.45 11.70 9.43
N ILE A 178 -4.54 11.37 8.76
CA ILE A 178 -4.54 10.81 7.40
C ILE A 178 -4.42 11.97 6.42
N ALA A 179 -3.44 11.90 5.52
CA ALA A 179 -3.16 12.96 4.55
C ALA A 179 -3.58 12.56 3.13
N ASP A 180 -3.76 13.58 2.29
CA ASP A 180 -3.93 13.49 0.83
C ASP A 180 -5.24 12.88 0.31
N LEU A 181 -6.26 12.75 1.18
CA LEU A 181 -7.58 12.26 0.79
C LEU A 181 -8.32 13.22 -0.18
N ASP A 182 -7.94 14.50 -0.22
CA ASP A 182 -8.48 15.54 -1.10
C ASP A 182 -7.68 15.75 -2.40
N GLY A 183 -6.76 14.84 -2.73
CA GLY A 183 -6.08 14.78 -4.02
C GLY A 183 -4.61 14.37 -3.91
N SER A 184 -3.91 14.03 -4.99
CA SER A 184 -4.38 13.90 -6.39
C SER A 184 -4.63 12.44 -6.80
N VAL A 185 -4.48 11.50 -5.87
CA VAL A 185 -4.62 10.07 -6.11
C VAL A 185 -6.02 9.64 -5.74
N TRP A 186 -6.61 8.81 -6.59
CA TRP A 186 -7.81 8.07 -6.24
C TRP A 186 -7.43 6.69 -5.73
N GLU A 187 -8.11 6.26 -4.68
CA GLU A 187 -7.75 5.07 -3.93
C GLU A 187 -8.77 3.95 -4.17
N TRP A 188 -8.27 2.77 -4.52
CA TRP A 188 -9.11 1.57 -4.62
C TRP A 188 -9.75 1.21 -3.28
N THR A 189 -11.04 0.90 -3.29
CA THR A 189 -11.78 0.33 -2.15
C THR A 189 -12.21 -1.10 -2.46
N GLN A 190 -12.62 -1.87 -1.46
CA GLN A 190 -12.99 -3.28 -1.64
C GLN A 190 -14.43 -3.51 -2.12
N ASP A 191 -15.28 -2.48 -2.14
CA ASP A 191 -16.68 -2.61 -2.49
C ASP A 191 -16.89 -2.78 -3.99
N CYS A 192 -17.65 -3.82 -4.34
CA CYS A 192 -18.00 -4.11 -5.72
C CYS A 192 -19.08 -3.15 -6.25
N TYR A 193 -18.89 -2.67 -7.47
CA TYR A 193 -19.92 -1.98 -8.24
C TYR A 193 -20.56 -2.95 -9.25
N SER A 194 -21.81 -3.34 -9.01
CA SER A 194 -22.59 -4.23 -9.89
C SER A 194 -23.57 -3.49 -10.81
N GLY A 195 -23.60 -2.15 -10.79
CA GLY A 195 -24.58 -1.35 -11.53
C GLY A 195 -26.01 -1.60 -11.04
N VAL A 196 -26.92 -1.95 -11.96
CA VAL A 196 -28.35 -2.20 -11.68
C VAL A 196 -28.66 -3.64 -11.29
N SER A 197 -27.67 -4.55 -11.26
CA SER A 197 -27.92 -5.92 -10.81
C SER A 197 -27.98 -5.99 -9.29
N GLU A 198 -29.14 -6.41 -8.78
CA GLU A 198 -29.37 -6.69 -7.35
C GLU A 198 -28.57 -7.90 -6.85
N VAL A 199 -28.08 -8.75 -7.77
CA VAL A 199 -27.23 -9.90 -7.45
C VAL A 199 -25.78 -9.56 -7.75
N VAL A 200 -24.99 -9.36 -6.69
CA VAL A 200 -23.55 -9.17 -6.79
C VAL A 200 -22.87 -10.52 -6.61
N ASP A 201 -22.35 -11.07 -7.71
CA ASP A 201 -21.36 -12.14 -7.62
C ASP A 201 -20.02 -11.50 -7.27
N LEU A 202 -19.68 -11.52 -5.97
CA LEU A 202 -18.43 -10.94 -5.47
C LEU A 202 -17.18 -11.60 -6.09
N ASP A 203 -17.29 -12.87 -6.50
CA ASP A 203 -16.20 -13.59 -7.16
C ASP A 203 -15.98 -13.14 -8.61
N ARG A 204 -16.91 -12.37 -9.18
CA ARG A 204 -16.89 -11.90 -10.57
C ARG A 204 -17.17 -10.41 -10.69
N CYS A 205 -16.70 -9.64 -9.71
CA CYS A 205 -16.89 -8.21 -9.68
C CYS A 205 -16.23 -7.50 -10.88
N PRO A 206 -17.00 -6.82 -11.76
CA PRO A 206 -16.44 -6.20 -12.97
C PRO A 206 -15.84 -4.81 -12.72
N ALA A 207 -16.19 -4.16 -11.61
CA ALA A 207 -15.74 -2.82 -11.27
C ALA A 207 -15.81 -2.62 -9.76
N PHE A 208 -14.91 -1.81 -9.21
CA PHE A 208 -14.89 -1.50 -7.78
C PHE A 208 -15.06 0.00 -7.58
N PHE A 209 -15.55 0.39 -6.41
CA PHE A 209 -15.55 1.79 -6.03
C PHE A 209 -14.13 2.28 -5.77
N VAL A 210 -13.88 3.53 -6.15
CA VAL A 210 -12.65 4.27 -5.89
C VAL A 210 -13.04 5.59 -5.21
N GLY A 211 -12.27 5.96 -4.18
CA GLY A 211 -12.45 7.21 -3.45
C GLY A 211 -11.45 8.28 -3.91
N GLY A 212 -11.86 9.54 -3.87
CA GLY A 212 -11.02 10.71 -4.18
C GLY A 212 -11.85 11.99 -4.06
N GLU A 213 -11.62 12.96 -4.94
CA GLU A 213 -12.42 14.21 -5.01
C GLU A 213 -13.94 13.96 -5.14
N HIS A 214 -14.31 12.77 -5.62
CA HIS A 214 -15.64 12.19 -5.52
C HIS A 214 -15.50 10.66 -5.53
N VAL A 215 -16.59 9.96 -5.23
CA VAL A 215 -16.67 8.50 -5.44
C VAL A 215 -16.97 8.21 -6.90
N ALA A 216 -16.33 7.19 -7.46
CA ALA A 216 -16.65 6.65 -8.79
C ALA A 216 -16.48 5.14 -8.79
N ALA A 217 -17.03 4.50 -9.82
CA ALA A 217 -16.79 3.10 -10.11
C ALA A 217 -15.72 2.99 -11.21
N MET A 218 -14.78 2.06 -11.04
CA MET A 218 -13.72 1.81 -11.98
C MET A 218 -13.64 0.33 -12.33
N SER A 219 -13.63 0.02 -13.62
CA SER A 219 -13.43 -1.35 -14.10
C SER A 219 -12.11 -1.91 -13.57
N TYR A 220 -12.14 -3.13 -13.04
CA TYR A 220 -11.06 -3.68 -12.23
C TYR A 220 -9.69 -3.76 -12.94
N LEU A 221 -9.66 -3.85 -14.27
CA LEU A 221 -8.41 -3.91 -15.07
C LEU A 221 -7.81 -2.54 -15.42
N VAL A 222 -8.51 -1.44 -15.13
CA VAL A 222 -8.06 -0.10 -15.53
C VAL A 222 -6.89 0.33 -14.66
N ARG A 223 -5.85 0.84 -15.32
CA ARG A 223 -4.69 1.52 -14.68
C ARG A 223 -4.69 3.02 -14.94
N ASP A 224 -5.18 3.43 -16.11
CA ASP A 224 -5.30 4.84 -16.51
C ASP A 224 -6.79 5.25 -16.42
N PRO A 225 -7.21 5.92 -15.35
CA PRO A 225 -8.60 6.30 -15.14
C PRO A 225 -9.15 7.21 -16.25
N ALA A 226 -8.31 8.00 -16.92
CA ALA A 226 -8.74 8.83 -18.05
C ALA A 226 -9.19 8.01 -19.26
N ARG A 227 -8.76 6.74 -19.35
CA ARG A 227 -9.16 5.78 -20.40
C ARG A 227 -10.19 4.75 -19.91
N GLY A 228 -10.52 4.78 -18.62
CA GLY A 228 -11.37 3.79 -17.95
C GLY A 228 -12.87 4.01 -18.03
N GLY A 229 -13.32 5.14 -18.55
CA GLY A 229 -14.75 5.43 -18.77
C GLY A 229 -15.52 5.80 -17.51
N CYS A 230 -15.07 6.83 -16.78
CA CYS A 230 -15.88 7.39 -15.69
C CYS A 230 -17.18 7.98 -16.25
N ALA A 231 -18.32 7.50 -15.74
CA ALA A 231 -19.66 7.88 -16.22
C ALA A 231 -20.12 9.26 -15.72
N VAL A 232 -19.47 9.83 -14.70
CA VAL A 232 -19.81 11.13 -14.10
C VAL A 232 -18.55 11.86 -13.62
N GLY A 233 -18.53 13.19 -13.75
CA GLY A 233 -17.48 14.05 -13.19
C GLY A 233 -16.21 14.20 -14.04
N SER A 234 -15.20 14.87 -13.48
CA SER A 234 -13.87 14.94 -14.09
C SER A 234 -13.16 13.60 -13.86
N PRO A 235 -12.58 12.97 -14.90
CA PRO A 235 -11.94 11.68 -14.75
C PRO A 235 -10.80 11.75 -13.71
N PRO A 236 -10.62 10.71 -12.88
CA PRO A 236 -9.53 10.65 -11.91
C PRO A 236 -8.19 10.90 -12.59
N ALA A 237 -7.25 11.51 -11.87
CA ALA A 237 -5.93 11.81 -12.41
C ALA A 237 -4.97 10.62 -12.29
N HIS A 238 -5.06 9.88 -11.18
CA HIS A 238 -4.18 8.75 -10.83
C HIS A 238 -4.94 7.70 -10.03
N LEU A 239 -4.66 6.41 -10.25
CA LEU A 239 -5.18 5.31 -9.42
C LEU A 239 -4.06 4.72 -8.58
N GLY A 240 -4.23 4.73 -7.27
CA GLY A 240 -3.30 4.19 -6.28
C GLY A 240 -4.05 3.42 -5.17
N MET A 241 -3.42 3.28 -4.01
CA MET A 241 -4.01 2.56 -2.89
C MET A 241 -3.51 3.06 -1.54
N ARG A 242 -4.29 2.73 -0.52
CA ARG A 242 -3.95 2.90 0.89
C ARG A 242 -4.44 1.66 1.63
N VAL A 243 -3.69 1.24 2.65
CA VAL A 243 -4.11 0.10 3.48
C VAL A 243 -4.77 0.55 4.78
N VAL A 244 -5.71 -0.27 5.25
CA VAL A 244 -6.34 -0.16 6.56
C VAL A 244 -6.29 -1.49 7.31
N THR A 245 -6.45 -1.47 8.63
CA THR A 245 -6.58 -2.67 9.47
C THR A 245 -7.51 -2.39 10.64
N ASP A 246 -8.22 -3.43 11.08
CA ASP A 246 -9.12 -3.41 12.24
C ASP A 246 -8.39 -3.67 13.56
N ARG A 247 -7.09 -3.99 13.49
CA ARG A 247 -6.26 -4.33 14.65
C ARG A 247 -5.30 -3.20 15.00
N PRO A 248 -5.12 -2.89 16.29
CA PRO A 248 -4.00 -2.07 16.70
C PRO A 248 -2.69 -2.76 16.30
N LEU A 249 -1.76 -1.97 15.77
CA LEU A 249 -0.41 -2.41 15.38
C LEU A 249 0.58 -2.19 16.54
#